data_AF-A0A503I187-F1
#
_entry.id   AF-A0A503I187-F1
#
_cell.length_a   1.000
_cell.length_b   1.000
_cell.length_c   1.000
_cell.angle_alpha   90.00
_cell.angle_beta   90.00
_cell.angle_gamma   90.00
#
_symmetry.space_group_name_H-M   'P 1'
#
loop_
_entity.id
_entity.type
_entity.pdbx_description
1 polymer ?
#
loop_
_entity_poly.entity_id
_entity_poly.type
_entity_poly.pdbx_seq_one_letter_code
_entity_poly.pdbx_strand_id
1 'polypeptide(L)'
;MRHLLLVLSALLLATSAEARTIYYGNKVGMELTIVKRSGIGSEHASILARHDRQKAGVYCREYGHDFSKECIEAEMKSPLHFEITANCKTGKFTTFYGANMLFQGRNKGTQVTTDYLITSIDDNVVLDGSGASSYDVTLDQFKALCPNRVR
;
A
#
# COMPACT_ATOMS: atom_id res chain seq x y z
N MET A 1 48.98 18.97 31.86
CA MET A 1 48.81 18.50 30.48
C MET A 1 47.41 17.92 30.34
N ARG A 2 46.66 18.41 29.34
CA ARG A 2 45.25 18.12 29.04
C ARG A 2 45.05 16.67 28.60
N HIS A 3 44.04 15.99 29.12
CA HIS A 3 43.39 14.89 28.40
C HIS A 3 41.89 15.15 28.36
N LEU A 4 41.43 15.72 27.24
CA LEU A 4 40.01 15.81 26.87
C LEU A 4 39.58 14.40 26.42
N LEU A 5 38.65 13.78 27.14
CA LEU A 5 37.92 12.61 26.68
C LEU A 5 36.77 13.07 25.76
N LEU A 6 36.98 12.92 24.46
CA LEU A 6 35.92 13.08 23.44
C LEU A 6 35.05 11.82 23.44
N VAL A 7 33.85 11.91 23.99
CA VAL A 7 32.81 10.88 23.83
C VAL A 7 32.15 11.11 22.47
N LEU A 8 32.55 10.31 21.48
CA LEU A 8 31.90 10.26 20.17
C LEU A 8 30.61 9.42 20.30
N SER A 9 29.47 10.07 20.52
CA SER A 9 28.17 9.41 20.41
C SER A 9 27.89 9.11 18.94
N ALA A 10 28.05 7.86 18.53
CA ALA A 10 27.64 7.38 17.22
C ALA A 10 26.10 7.43 17.13
N LEU A 11 25.57 8.45 16.45
CA LEU A 11 24.17 8.47 16.00
C LEU A 11 23.97 7.36 14.97
N LEU A 12 23.45 6.22 15.42
CA LEU A 12 22.89 5.19 14.56
C LEU A 12 21.66 5.78 13.87
N LEU A 13 21.82 6.29 12.66
CA LEU A 13 20.71 6.59 11.76
C LEU A 13 19.99 5.27 11.46
N ALA A 14 18.90 5.02 12.17
CA ALA A 14 17.97 3.94 11.84
C ALA A 14 17.38 4.22 10.46
N THR A 15 17.96 3.63 9.42
CA THR A 15 17.31 3.58 8.11
C THR A 15 16.09 2.68 8.26
N SER A 16 14.90 3.25 8.23
CA SER A 16 13.68 2.46 8.16
C SER A 16 13.78 1.58 6.91
N ALA A 17 13.79 0.26 7.09
CA ALA A 17 13.72 -0.68 5.98
C ALA A 17 12.43 -0.40 5.21
N GLU A 18 12.55 0.29 4.09
CA GLU A 18 11.42 0.65 3.27
C GLU A 18 10.80 -0.63 2.70
N ALA A 19 9.48 -0.80 2.82
CA ALA A 19 8.80 -1.99 2.35
C ALA A 19 9.13 -2.21 0.86
N ARG A 20 9.71 -3.36 0.51
CA ARG A 20 10.09 -3.64 -0.89
C ARG A 20 8.89 -4.01 -1.76
N THR A 21 7.79 -4.38 -1.13
CA THR A 21 6.56 -4.83 -1.77
C THR A 21 5.36 -4.09 -1.22
N ILE A 22 4.26 -4.18 -1.95
CA ILE A 22 2.97 -3.59 -1.59
C ILE A 22 1.85 -4.48 -2.10
N TYR A 23 0.86 -4.72 -1.26
CA TYR A 23 -0.26 -5.59 -1.61
C TYR A 23 -1.21 -4.86 -2.57
N TYR A 24 -1.62 -5.55 -3.63
CA TYR A 24 -2.76 -5.13 -4.46
C TYR A 24 -4.04 -5.90 -4.10
N GLY A 25 -3.93 -7.01 -3.37
CA GLY A 25 -5.07 -7.77 -2.85
C GLY A 25 -4.76 -8.51 -1.55
N ASN A 26 -5.76 -9.21 -1.02
CA ASN A 26 -5.71 -9.83 0.31
C ASN A 26 -5.29 -11.31 0.31
N LYS A 27 -4.93 -11.87 -0.85
CA LYS A 27 -4.49 -13.26 -0.96
C LYS A 27 -2.98 -13.34 -1.02
N VAL A 28 -2.44 -14.44 -0.52
CA VAL A 28 -1.01 -14.73 -0.60
C VAL A 28 -0.53 -14.63 -2.05
N GLY A 29 0.60 -13.99 -2.28
CA GLY A 29 1.13 -13.74 -3.61
C GLY A 29 0.54 -12.51 -4.34
N MET A 30 -0.53 -11.88 -3.82
CA MET A 30 -1.09 -10.63 -4.39
C MET A 30 -0.28 -9.39 -3.96
N GLU A 31 1.00 -9.39 -4.33
CA GLU A 31 1.96 -8.33 -4.02
C GLU A 31 2.68 -7.85 -5.27
N LEU A 32 2.88 -6.53 -5.35
CA LEU A 32 3.73 -5.90 -6.35
C LEU A 32 5.08 -5.53 -5.74
N THR A 33 6.11 -5.53 -6.57
CA THR A 33 7.43 -5.01 -6.18
C THR A 33 7.48 -3.52 -6.45
N ILE A 34 7.81 -2.72 -5.45
CA ILE A 34 7.94 -1.27 -5.62
C ILE A 34 9.24 -0.98 -6.37
N VAL A 35 9.13 -0.22 -7.46
CA VAL A 35 10.28 0.17 -8.28
C VAL A 35 10.65 1.65 -8.12
N LYS A 36 9.69 2.50 -7.74
CA LYS A 36 9.94 3.91 -7.49
C LYS A 36 8.93 4.49 -6.50
N ARG A 37 9.43 5.42 -5.69
CA ARG A 37 8.64 6.30 -4.84
C ARG A 37 8.96 7.75 -5.20
N SER A 38 7.95 8.60 -5.14
CA SER A 38 8.10 10.03 -5.37
C SER A 38 7.17 10.81 -4.46
N GLY A 39 7.63 11.93 -3.89
CA GLY A 39 6.78 12.86 -3.15
C GLY A 39 5.99 12.25 -1.98
N ILE A 40 6.45 11.15 -1.37
CA ILE A 40 5.73 10.46 -0.28
C ILE A 40 5.39 11.45 0.84
N GLY A 41 4.14 11.46 1.28
CA GLY A 41 3.62 12.39 2.28
C GLY A 41 3.27 13.79 1.77
N SER A 42 3.37 14.05 0.46
CA SER A 42 3.08 15.35 -0.17
C SER A 42 1.76 15.39 -0.95
N GLU A 43 1.46 16.53 -1.58
CA GLU A 43 0.30 16.69 -2.48
C GLU A 43 0.44 15.92 -3.82
N HIS A 44 1.64 15.38 -4.10
CA HIS A 44 1.98 14.68 -5.33
C HIS A 44 2.72 13.36 -5.04
N ALA A 45 2.25 12.62 -4.04
CA ALA A 45 2.84 11.32 -3.70
C ALA A 45 2.54 10.30 -4.81
N SER A 46 3.53 9.50 -5.20
CA SER A 46 3.31 8.37 -6.08
C SER A 46 4.20 7.17 -5.75
N ILE A 47 3.68 5.99 -6.05
CA ILE A 47 4.39 4.71 -5.99
C ILE A 47 4.18 4.02 -7.34
N LEU A 48 5.28 3.77 -8.04
CA LEU A 48 5.31 2.89 -9.19
C LEU A 48 5.77 1.51 -8.72
N ALA A 49 5.02 0.50 -9.12
CA ALA A 49 5.30 -0.89 -8.81
C ALA A 49 5.32 -1.72 -10.10
N ARG A 50 5.70 -3.00 -9.98
CA ARG A 50 5.64 -3.96 -11.08
C ARG A 50 5.19 -5.30 -10.58
N HIS A 51 4.60 -6.09 -11.47
CA HIS A 51 4.32 -7.48 -11.18
C HIS A 51 5.61 -8.29 -11.00
N ASP A 52 5.48 -9.40 -10.27
CA ASP A 52 6.52 -10.37 -10.05
C ASP A 52 6.01 -11.77 -10.39
N ARG A 53 6.68 -12.44 -11.32
CA ARG A 53 6.29 -13.76 -11.79
C ARG A 53 6.42 -14.83 -10.71
N GLN A 54 7.38 -14.68 -9.80
CA GLN A 54 7.52 -15.62 -8.68
C GLN A 54 6.33 -15.48 -7.73
N LYS A 55 5.88 -14.26 -7.45
CA LYS A 55 4.72 -14.00 -6.59
C LYS A 55 3.41 -14.43 -7.24
N ALA A 56 3.24 -14.22 -8.54
CA ALA A 56 2.14 -14.80 -9.30
C ALA A 56 2.09 -16.34 -9.17
N GLY A 57 3.25 -17.01 -9.24
CA GLY A 57 3.34 -18.45 -9.01
C GLY A 57 2.97 -18.88 -7.58
N VAL A 58 3.22 -18.03 -6.58
CA VAL A 58 2.74 -18.27 -5.20
C VAL A 58 1.22 -18.13 -5.14
N TYR A 59 0.65 -17.07 -5.71
CA TYR A 59 -0.80 -16.88 -5.75
C TYR A 59 -1.53 -18.05 -6.42
N CYS A 60 -1.09 -18.43 -7.63
CA CYS A 60 -1.69 -19.52 -8.38
C CYS A 60 -1.70 -20.83 -7.60
N ARG A 61 -0.59 -21.18 -6.95
CA ARG A 61 -0.47 -22.43 -6.20
C ARG A 61 -1.26 -22.42 -4.89
N GLU A 62 -1.06 -21.39 -4.08
CA GLU A 62 -1.54 -21.38 -2.68
C GLU A 62 -2.99 -20.95 -2.57
N TYR A 63 -3.46 -20.08 -3.47
CA TYR A 63 -4.84 -19.59 -3.48
C TYR A 63 -5.65 -20.15 -4.65
N GLY A 64 -5.09 -20.10 -5.87
CA GLY A 64 -5.78 -20.62 -7.06
C GLY A 64 -5.86 -22.14 -7.13
N HIS A 65 -5.04 -22.85 -6.33
CA HIS A 65 -4.84 -24.30 -6.42
C HIS A 65 -4.49 -24.79 -7.84
N ASP A 66 -3.84 -23.93 -8.62
CA ASP A 66 -3.45 -24.15 -10.01
C ASP A 66 -1.93 -24.04 -10.15
N PHE A 67 -1.30 -25.13 -10.59
CA PHE A 67 0.15 -25.24 -10.76
C PHE A 67 0.60 -25.00 -12.22
N SER A 68 -0.33 -24.62 -13.09
CA SER A 68 -0.11 -24.40 -14.51
C SER A 68 0.67 -23.11 -14.78
N LYS A 69 1.32 -23.05 -15.95
CA LYS A 69 1.97 -21.81 -16.41
C LYS A 69 0.92 -20.81 -16.87
N GLU A 70 -0.23 -21.30 -17.32
CA GLU A 70 -1.37 -20.56 -17.81
C GLU A 70 -1.96 -19.66 -16.72
N CYS A 71 -2.09 -20.17 -15.48
CA CYS A 71 -2.49 -19.32 -14.34
C CYS A 71 -1.48 -18.19 -14.10
N ILE A 72 -0.18 -18.49 -14.12
CA ILE A 72 0.86 -17.48 -13.90
C ILE A 72 0.81 -16.40 -14.99
N GLU A 73 0.65 -16.79 -16.26
CA GLU A 73 0.49 -15.85 -17.37
C GLU A 73 -0.78 -15.00 -17.27
N ALA A 74 -1.88 -15.60 -16.81
CA ALA A 74 -3.14 -14.87 -16.58
C ALA A 74 -2.98 -13.84 -15.46
N GLU A 75 -2.39 -14.22 -14.32
CA GLU A 75 -2.14 -13.32 -13.19
C GLU A 75 -1.18 -12.19 -13.57
N MET A 76 -0.12 -12.49 -14.33
CA MET A 76 0.79 -11.47 -14.85
C MET A 76 0.11 -10.46 -15.80
N LYS A 77 -1.07 -10.79 -16.32
CA LYS A 77 -1.92 -9.93 -17.17
C LYS A 77 -3.10 -9.32 -16.41
N SER A 78 -3.18 -9.50 -15.09
CA SER A 78 -4.18 -8.85 -14.24
C SER A 78 -4.26 -7.36 -14.57
N PRO A 79 -5.47 -6.78 -14.72
CA PRO A 79 -5.66 -5.40 -15.18
C PRO A 79 -5.34 -4.40 -14.07
N LEU A 80 -4.07 -4.36 -13.65
CA LEU A 80 -3.58 -3.51 -12.58
C LEU A 80 -3.03 -2.19 -13.13
N HIS A 81 -3.30 -1.12 -12.39
CA HIS A 81 -2.72 0.19 -12.58
C HIS A 81 -1.43 0.28 -11.76
N PHE A 82 -0.29 0.01 -12.40
CA PHE A 82 1.01 -0.12 -11.71
C PHE A 82 1.55 1.16 -11.05
N GLU A 83 0.90 2.31 -11.25
CA GLU A 83 1.18 3.53 -10.52
C GLU A 83 -0.04 3.94 -9.68
N ILE A 84 0.21 4.13 -8.38
CA ILE A 84 -0.76 4.74 -7.46
C ILE A 84 -0.28 6.13 -7.06
N THR A 85 -1.22 7.04 -6.86
CA THR A 85 -0.92 8.44 -6.53
C THR A 85 -1.79 8.90 -5.37
N ALA A 86 -1.32 9.90 -4.62
CA ALA A 86 -2.13 10.57 -3.61
C ALA A 86 -1.83 12.05 -3.52
N ASN A 87 -2.86 12.80 -3.15
CA ASN A 87 -2.72 14.12 -2.57
C ASN A 87 -2.92 14.00 -1.04
N CYS A 88 -1.81 13.96 -0.29
CA CYS A 88 -1.84 13.74 1.15
C CYS A 88 -2.42 14.90 1.97
N LYS A 89 -2.76 16.03 1.34
CA LYS A 89 -3.50 17.13 1.99
C LYS A 89 -5.00 16.88 1.93
N THR A 90 -5.52 16.60 0.74
CA THR A 90 -6.95 16.33 0.53
C THR A 90 -7.37 14.92 0.95
N GLY A 91 -6.43 13.96 0.97
CA GLY A 91 -6.70 12.55 1.23
C GLY A 91 -7.20 11.78 0.01
N LYS A 92 -7.23 12.38 -1.19
CA LYS A 92 -7.57 11.69 -2.44
C LYS A 92 -6.41 10.82 -2.90
N PHE A 93 -6.68 9.61 -3.36
CA PHE A 93 -5.67 8.69 -3.88
C PHE A 93 -6.25 7.67 -4.86
N THR A 94 -5.38 7.00 -5.61
CA THR A 94 -5.72 5.88 -6.49
C THR A 94 -5.16 4.57 -5.93
N THR A 95 -5.80 3.45 -6.28
CA THR A 95 -5.34 2.10 -5.92
C THR A 95 -4.77 1.35 -7.13
N PHE A 96 -4.11 0.20 -6.90
CA PHE A 96 -3.62 -0.66 -7.99
C PHE A 96 -4.74 -1.26 -8.86
N TYR A 97 -6.01 -1.21 -8.43
CA TYR A 97 -7.16 -1.55 -9.27
C TYR A 97 -7.72 -0.35 -10.06
N GLY A 98 -7.09 0.83 -9.96
CA GLY A 98 -7.55 2.04 -10.63
C GLY A 98 -8.67 2.80 -9.91
N ALA A 99 -9.16 2.28 -8.78
CA ALA A 99 -10.23 2.93 -8.02
C ALA A 99 -9.79 4.26 -7.40
N ASN A 100 -10.66 5.26 -7.45
CA ASN A 100 -10.48 6.56 -6.81
C ASN A 100 -11.04 6.52 -5.38
N MET A 101 -10.20 6.87 -4.42
CA MET A 101 -10.49 6.75 -3.00
C MET A 101 -10.31 8.09 -2.28
N LEU A 102 -11.04 8.27 -1.19
CA LEU A 102 -10.92 9.42 -0.29
C LEU A 102 -10.69 8.95 1.15
N PHE A 103 -9.51 9.23 1.69
CA PHE A 103 -9.20 9.07 3.10
C PHE A 103 -9.66 10.29 3.91
N GLN A 104 -10.54 10.06 4.88
CA GLN A 104 -11.19 11.12 5.67
C GLN A 104 -10.64 11.24 7.10
N GLY A 105 -9.75 10.33 7.52
CA GLY A 105 -9.16 10.33 8.86
C GLY A 105 -9.80 9.31 9.81
N ARG A 106 -9.48 9.43 11.10
CA ARG A 106 -9.95 8.47 12.12
C ARG A 106 -11.48 8.43 12.18
N ASN A 107 -12.03 7.24 12.21
CA ASN A 107 -13.44 7.02 12.45
C ASN A 107 -13.78 7.36 13.91
N LYS A 108 -14.78 8.20 14.10
CA LYS A 108 -15.32 8.57 15.42
C LYS A 108 -16.78 8.15 15.60
N GLY A 109 -17.36 7.56 14.56
CA GLY A 109 -18.74 7.11 14.54
C GLY A 109 -18.84 5.60 14.73
N THR A 110 -20.07 5.11 14.67
CA THR A 110 -20.40 3.68 14.82
C THR A 110 -21.00 3.06 13.56
N GLN A 111 -20.98 3.79 12.43
CA GLN A 111 -21.59 3.35 11.17
C GLN A 111 -20.83 2.19 10.52
N VAL A 112 -19.50 2.19 10.68
CA VAL A 112 -18.58 1.14 10.25
C VAL A 112 -17.60 0.86 11.37
N THR A 113 -17.02 -0.33 11.38
CA THR A 113 -16.10 -0.81 12.44
C THR A 113 -14.64 -0.51 12.17
N THR A 114 -14.34 0.23 11.11
CA THR A 114 -12.97 0.56 10.67
C THR A 114 -12.36 1.67 11.50
N ASP A 115 -11.03 1.63 11.71
CA ASP A 115 -10.31 2.66 12.46
C ASP A 115 -10.27 4.02 11.74
N TYR A 116 -10.32 3.99 10.41
CA TYR A 116 -10.28 5.17 9.54
C TYR A 116 -11.42 5.10 8.52
N LEU A 117 -11.91 6.26 8.14
CA LEU A 117 -12.92 6.40 7.10
C LEU A 117 -12.23 6.51 5.74
N ILE A 118 -12.56 5.57 4.86
CA ILE A 118 -12.18 5.57 3.45
C ILE A 118 -13.45 5.42 2.62
N THR A 119 -13.64 6.30 1.64
CA THR A 119 -14.77 6.24 0.71
C THR A 119 -14.25 5.93 -0.69
N SER A 120 -14.86 4.93 -1.35
CA SER A 120 -14.77 4.78 -2.81
C SER A 120 -15.51 5.96 -3.44
N ILE A 121 -14.77 6.82 -4.14
CA ILE A 121 -15.35 7.98 -4.83
C ILE A 121 -16.19 7.52 -6.02
N ASP A 122 -15.75 6.44 -6.68
CA ASP A 122 -16.41 5.90 -7.87
C ASP A 122 -17.81 5.34 -7.53
N ASP A 123 -17.92 4.66 -6.38
CA ASP A 123 -19.18 4.02 -5.96
C ASP A 123 -19.98 4.86 -4.92
N ASN A 124 -19.36 5.91 -4.38
CA ASN A 124 -19.87 6.69 -3.25
C ASN A 124 -20.21 5.82 -2.02
N VAL A 125 -19.35 4.84 -1.73
CA VAL A 125 -19.51 3.87 -0.62
C VAL A 125 -18.36 4.00 0.37
N VAL A 126 -18.69 4.06 1.66
CA VAL A 126 -17.71 3.97 2.75
C VAL A 126 -17.29 2.51 2.92
N LEU A 127 -15.99 2.25 2.94
CA LEU A 127 -15.46 0.90 3.16
C LEU A 127 -15.75 0.46 4.60
N ASP A 128 -16.47 -0.64 4.74
CA ASP A 128 -16.99 -1.13 6.02
C ASP A 128 -16.01 -1.99 6.82
N GLY A 129 -14.88 -2.36 6.22
CA GLY A 129 -13.87 -3.23 6.82
C GLY A 129 -14.07 -4.70 6.52
N SER A 130 -15.09 -5.06 5.76
CA SER A 130 -15.28 -6.42 5.29
C SER A 130 -14.16 -6.83 4.32
N GLY A 131 -13.90 -8.12 4.23
CA GLY A 131 -12.96 -8.64 3.22
C GLY A 131 -13.37 -8.29 1.79
N ALA A 132 -14.66 -8.03 1.54
CA ALA A 132 -15.19 -7.59 0.25
C ALA A 132 -14.88 -6.11 -0.04
N SER A 133 -14.82 -5.26 0.98
CA SER A 133 -14.52 -3.83 0.81
C SER A 133 -13.06 -3.54 0.54
N SER A 134 -12.17 -4.55 0.64
CA SER A 134 -10.71 -4.41 0.46
C SER A 134 -10.10 -3.30 1.34
N TYR A 135 -10.68 -3.05 2.51
CA TYR A 135 -10.32 -1.92 3.37
C TYR A 135 -8.84 -1.93 3.77
N ASP A 136 -8.34 -3.06 4.27
CA ASP A 136 -6.98 -3.16 4.79
C ASP A 136 -5.93 -2.89 3.71
N VAL A 137 -6.10 -3.50 2.54
CA VAL A 137 -5.23 -3.31 1.38
C VAL A 137 -5.27 -1.85 0.91
N THR A 138 -6.46 -1.26 0.88
CA THR A 138 -6.66 0.14 0.50
C THR A 138 -5.98 1.09 1.49
N LEU A 139 -6.11 0.83 2.79
CA LEU A 139 -5.47 1.61 3.84
C LEU A 139 -3.95 1.48 3.80
N ASP A 140 -3.41 0.28 3.56
CA ASP A 140 -1.97 0.06 3.45
C ASP A 140 -1.37 0.80 2.25
N GLN A 141 -2.07 0.82 1.12
CA GLN A 141 -1.66 1.62 -0.05
C GLN A 141 -1.66 3.12 0.27
N PHE A 142 -2.71 3.61 0.94
CA PHE A 142 -2.76 5.01 1.38
C PHE A 142 -1.65 5.33 2.39
N LYS A 143 -1.38 4.44 3.34
CA LYS A 143 -0.32 4.61 4.34
C LYS A 143 1.07 4.65 3.70
N ALA A 144 1.29 3.85 2.65
CA ALA A 144 2.54 3.88 1.89
C ALA A 144 2.72 5.22 1.16
N LEU A 145 1.64 5.82 0.64
CA LEU A 145 1.66 7.13 -0.02
C LEU A 145 1.73 8.30 0.97
N CYS A 146 1.02 8.21 2.10
CA CYS A 146 0.78 9.29 3.05
C CYS A 146 1.02 8.85 4.51
N PRO A 147 2.24 8.43 4.89
CA PRO A 147 2.51 7.79 6.18
C PRO A 147 2.20 8.67 7.40
N ASN A 148 2.26 9.99 7.25
CA ASN A 148 1.97 10.93 8.34
C ASN A 148 0.48 11.07 8.66
N ARG A 149 -0.41 10.55 7.81
CA ARG A 149 -1.87 10.67 7.94
C ARG A 149 -2.52 9.51 8.72
N VAL A 150 -1.79 8.41 8.89
CA VAL A 150 -2.25 7.18 9.56
C VAL A 150 -1.37 6.97 10.80
N ARG A 151 -1.89 7.41 11.95
CA ARG A 151 -1.27 7.31 13.29
C ARG A 151 -2.29 6.86 14.30
#